data_AF-A0A2H0AD83-F1
#
_entry.id   AF-A0A2H0AD83-F1
#
_cell.length_a   1.000
_cell.length_b   1.000
_cell.length_c   1.000
_cell.angle_alpha   90.00
_cell.angle_beta   90.00
_cell.angle_gamma   90.00
#
_symmetry.space_group_name_H-M   'P 1'
#
loop_
_entity.id
_entity.type
_entity.pdbx_description
1 polymer ?
#
loop_
_entity_poly.entity_id
_entity_poly.type
_entity_poly.pdbx_seq_one_letter_code
_entity_poly.pdbx_strand_id
1 'polypeptide(L)'
;MIVLKHVKYKIRSVDEFDGLISLLEETTSAVEGVQLQDILFPKGKEGFLLVFNCETIEIYHEWRKVCPPPPPGATDRYEVFLTRDEYFAE
;
A
#
# COMPACT_ATOMS: atom_id res chain seq x y z
N MET A 1 -8.86 1.75 -10.23
CA MET A 1 -8.07 0.50 -10.16
C MET A 1 -7.72 0.26 -8.71
N ILE A 2 -7.85 -0.96 -8.21
CA ILE A 2 -7.45 -1.31 -6.84
C ILE A 2 -6.06 -1.96 -6.90
N VAL A 3 -5.14 -1.51 -6.04
CA VAL A 3 -3.82 -2.12 -5.90
C VAL A 3 -3.70 -2.73 -4.51
N LEU A 4 -3.41 -4.02 -4.47
CA LEU A 4 -3.15 -4.75 -3.23
C LEU A 4 -1.65 -4.98 -3.12
N LYS A 5 -1.01 -4.30 -2.16
CA LYS A 5 0.44 -4.36 -1.96
C LYS A 5 0.76 -5.05 -0.65
N HIS A 6 1.37 -6.23 -0.72
CA HIS A 6 1.76 -6.98 0.46
C HIS A 6 3.17 -6.61 0.92
N VAL A 7 3.26 -6.06 2.13
CA VAL A 7 4.52 -5.67 2.76
C VAL A 7 4.86 -6.69 3.85
N LYS A 8 5.96 -7.42 3.67
CA LYS A 8 6.51 -8.28 4.71
C LYS A 8 7.33 -7.44 5.67
N TYR A 9 6.68 -6.90 6.68
CA TYR A 9 7.31 -6.15 7.77
C TYR A 9 6.50 -6.30 9.05
N LYS A 10 7.18 -6.53 10.17
CA LYS A 10 6.52 -6.63 11.48
C LYS A 10 6.60 -5.29 12.17
N ILE A 11 5.46 -4.61 12.28
CA ILE A 11 5.28 -3.42 13.11
C ILE A 11 5.37 -3.85 14.59
N ARG A 12 6.22 -3.19 15.37
CA ARG A 12 6.61 -3.58 16.73
C ARG A 12 6.08 -2.61 17.80
N SER A 13 5.70 -1.41 17.40
CA SER A 13 5.19 -0.37 18.30
C SER A 13 4.10 0.46 17.63
N VAL A 14 3.38 1.23 18.44
CA VAL A 14 2.41 2.24 17.96
C VAL A 14 3.16 3.31 17.16
N ASP A 15 4.32 3.76 17.61
CA ASP A 15 5.13 4.77 16.89
C ASP A 15 5.53 4.31 15.47
N GLU A 16 5.88 3.04 15.29
CA GLU A 16 6.16 2.48 13.95
C GLU A 16 4.92 2.46 13.06
N PHE A 17 3.75 2.22 13.65
CA PHE A 17 2.47 2.28 12.93
C PHE A 17 2.12 3.71 12.52
N ASP A 18 2.18 4.66 13.45
CA ASP A 18 1.87 6.06 13.19
C ASP A 18 2.84 6.68 12.17
N GLY A 19 4.12 6.28 12.21
CA GLY A 19 5.10 6.64 11.20
C GLY A 19 4.77 6.09 9.81
N LEU A 20 4.28 4.85 9.72
CA LEU A 20 3.80 4.27 8.45
C LEU A 20 2.58 5.03 7.91
N ILE A 21 1.60 5.35 8.75
CA ILE A 21 0.41 6.11 8.34
C ILE A 21 0.83 7.48 7.82
N SER A 22 1.61 8.23 8.60
CA SER A 22 2.06 9.58 8.24
C SER A 22 2.80 9.57 6.90
N LEU A 23 3.68 8.58 6.69
CA LEU A 23 4.42 8.41 5.44
C LEU A 23 3.50 8.12 4.24
N LEU A 24 2.52 7.23 4.41
CA LEU A 24 1.59 6.89 3.36
C LEU A 24 0.68 8.07 3.01
N GLU A 25 0.19 8.82 4.00
CA GLU A 25 -0.61 10.03 3.79
C GLU A 25 0.20 11.11 3.07
N GLU A 26 1.43 11.38 3.51
CA GLU A 26 2.32 12.35 2.87
C GLU A 26 2.54 12.00 1.40
N THR A 27 2.93 10.76 1.12
CA THR A 27 3.31 10.35 -0.24
C THR A 27 2.12 10.18 -1.18
N THR A 28 0.96 9.73 -0.68
CA THR A 28 -0.25 9.65 -1.50
C THR A 28 -0.82 11.03 -1.79
N SER A 29 -0.74 11.98 -0.85
CA SER A 29 -1.18 13.36 -1.11
C SER A 29 -0.33 14.11 -2.15
N ALA A 30 0.91 13.65 -2.38
CA ALA A 30 1.80 14.21 -3.39
C ALA A 30 1.44 13.81 -4.83
N VAL A 31 0.55 12.82 -5.02
CA VAL A 31 0.16 12.31 -6.35
C VAL A 31 -1.36 12.26 -6.46
N GLU A 32 -1.93 13.15 -7.27
CA GLU A 32 -3.36 13.17 -7.55
C GLU A 32 -3.81 11.83 -8.17
N GLY A 33 -4.97 11.34 -7.74
CA GLY A 33 -5.52 10.07 -8.20
C GLY A 33 -4.99 8.82 -7.48
N VAL A 34 -4.20 8.95 -6.40
CA VAL A 34 -3.86 7.85 -5.48
C VAL A 34 -4.47 8.08 -4.11
N GLN A 35 -5.17 7.07 -3.60
CA GLN A 35 -5.75 7.09 -2.26
C GLN A 35 -5.43 5.79 -1.53
N LEU A 36 -4.90 5.90 -0.32
CA LEU A 36 -4.88 4.78 0.61
C LEU A 36 -6.32 4.52 1.08
N GLN A 37 -6.83 3.32 0.84
CA GLN A 37 -8.17 2.92 1.31
C GLN A 37 -8.12 2.20 2.65
N ASP A 38 -7.21 1.23 2.80
CA ASP A 38 -7.18 0.41 4.00
C ASP A 38 -5.80 -0.23 4.23
N ILE A 39 -5.56 -0.67 5.46
CA ILE A 39 -4.40 -1.44 5.89
C ILE A 39 -4.88 -2.66 6.66
N LEU A 40 -4.68 -3.84 6.09
CA LEU A 40 -5.10 -5.10 6.69
C LEU A 40 -3.92 -5.83 7.31
N PHE A 41 -4.12 -6.36 8.53
CA PHE A 41 -3.14 -7.17 9.26
C PHE A 41 -3.58 -8.63 9.31
N PRO A 42 -3.13 -9.50 8.39
CA PRO A 42 -3.61 -10.88 8.35
C PRO A 42 -3.12 -11.64 9.58
N LYS A 43 -4.05 -12.20 10.35
CA LYS A 43 -3.73 -12.96 11.57
C LYS A 43 -2.80 -14.13 11.24
N GLY A 44 -1.72 -14.26 12.01
CA GLY A 44 -0.75 -15.36 11.88
C GLY A 44 0.21 -15.23 10.68
N LYS A 45 0.17 -14.12 9.93
CA LYS A 45 1.19 -13.81 8.92
C LYS A 45 2.09 -12.67 9.39
N GLU A 46 3.35 -12.74 8.98
CA GLU A 46 4.30 -11.66 9.14
C GLU A 46 4.11 -10.64 8.01
N GLY A 47 3.64 -9.43 8.34
CA GLY A 47 3.37 -8.39 7.36
C GLY A 47 1.97 -7.79 7.46
N PHE A 48 1.67 -6.93 6.49
CA PHE A 48 0.38 -6.29 6.30
C PHE A 48 0.10 -6.10 4.81
N LEU A 49 -1.16 -5.86 4.47
CA LEU A 49 -1.62 -5.56 3.13
C LEU A 49 -2.07 -4.11 3.07
N LEU A 50 -1.49 -3.35 2.15
CA LEU A 50 -1.95 -2.01 1.81
C LEU A 50 -2.93 -2.12 0.65
N VAL A 51 -4.07 -1.44 0.79
CA VAL A 51 -5.09 -1.35 -0.24
C VAL A 51 -5.13 0.07 -0.75
N PHE A 52 -4.77 0.27 -2.01
CA PHE A 52 -4.83 1.56 -2.67
C PHE A 52 -5.95 1.57 -3.71
N ASN A 53 -6.61 2.71 -3.84
CA ASN A 53 -7.41 3.03 -5.01
C ASN A 53 -6.63 4.04 -5.85
N CYS A 54 -6.35 3.68 -7.08
CA CYS A 54 -5.62 4.49 -8.05
C CYS A 54 -6.50 4.73 -9.28
N GLU A 55 -6.48 5.91 -9.87
CA GLU A 55 -7.20 6.19 -11.11
C GLU A 55 -6.73 5.28 -12.26
N THR A 56 -5.41 5.20 -12.46
CA THR A 56 -4.77 4.32 -13.46
C THR A 56 -3.52 3.63 -12.91
N ILE A 57 -2.97 2.68 -13.68
CA ILE A 57 -1.72 2.00 -13.33
C ILE A 57 -0.50 2.93 -13.42
N GLU A 58 -0.51 3.85 -14.38
CA GLU A 58 0.53 4.87 -14.56
C GLU A 58 0.61 5.78 -13.33
N ILE A 59 -0.54 6.21 -12.80
CA ILE A 59 -0.62 7.03 -11.59
C ILE A 59 -0.06 6.27 -10.37
N TYR A 60 -0.34 4.97 -10.24
CA TYR A 60 0.29 4.13 -9.21
C TYR A 60 1.82 4.08 -9.36
N HIS A 61 2.32 3.96 -10.60
CA HIS A 61 3.75 3.95 -10.86
C HIS A 61 4.41 5.31 -10.57
N GLU A 62 3.73 6.43 -10.78
CA GLU A 62 4.22 7.74 -10.35
C GLU A 62 4.31 7.83 -8.82
N TRP A 63 3.29 7.37 -8.09
CA TRP A 63 3.35 7.29 -6.63
C TRP A 63 4.49 6.41 -6.13
N ARG A 64 4.77 5.27 -6.78
CA ARG A 64 5.90 4.39 -6.42
C ARG A 64 7.27 5.06 -6.51
N LYS A 65 7.42 6.10 -7.33
CA LYS A 65 8.68 6.84 -7.45
C LYS A 65 8.92 7.79 -6.28
N VAL A 66 7.85 8.29 -5.67
CA VAL A 66 7.92 9.25 -4.55
C VAL A 66 7.71 8.58 -3.18
N CYS A 67 7.06 7.41 -3.15
CA CYS A 67 6.99 6.58 -1.95
C CYS A 67 8.42 6.10 -1.61
N PRO A 68 8.97 6.45 -0.44
CA PRO A 68 10.32 6.04 -0.09
C PRO A 68 10.39 4.52 0.02
N PRO A 69 11.60 3.94 -0.12
CA PRO A 69 11.79 2.53 0.04
C PRO A 69 11.33 2.10 1.44
N PRO A 70 10.79 0.89 1.58
CA PRO A 70 10.33 0.41 2.87
C PRO A 70 11.52 0.26 3.84
N PRO A 71 11.29 0.34 5.17
CA PRO A 71 12.36 0.34 6.16
C PRO A 71 13.26 -0.91 6.05
N PRO A 72 14.52 -0.85 6.51
CA PRO A 72 15.43 -2.00 6.44
C PRO A 72 14.81 -3.27 7.03
N GLY A 73 14.80 -4.34 6.22
CA GLY A 73 14.19 -5.62 6.58
C GLY A 73 12.72 -5.78 6.17
N ALA A 74 12.08 -4.72 5.68
CA ALA A 74 10.80 -4.83 4.98
C ALA A 74 10.99 -5.31 3.54
N THR A 75 10.07 -6.12 3.04
CA THR A 75 10.09 -6.57 1.64
C THR A 75 8.73 -6.38 0.99
N ASP A 76 8.71 -5.71 -0.15
CA ASP A 76 7.57 -5.74 -1.07
C ASP A 76 7.48 -7.15 -1.65
N ARG A 77 6.48 -7.92 -1.22
CA ARG A 77 6.43 -9.35 -1.57
C ARG A 77 5.73 -9.58 -2.90
N TYR A 78 4.58 -8.92 -3.09
CA TYR A 78 3.80 -8.97 -4.32
C TYR A 78 2.85 -7.77 -4.38
N GLU A 79 2.53 -7.36 -5.60
CA GLU A 79 1.57 -6.32 -5.93
C GLU A 79 0.53 -6.95 -6.87
N VAL A 80 -0.75 -6.83 -6.53
CA VAL A 80 -1.87 -7.29 -7.36
C VAL A 80 -2.64 -6.07 -7.81
N PHE A 81 -2.88 -5.99 -9.12
CA PHE A 81 -3.63 -4.92 -9.75
C PHE A 81 -4.99 -5.49 -10.14
N LEU A 82 -6.06 -4.87 -9.64
CA LEU A 82 -7.43 -5.28 -9.93
C LEU A 82 -8.14 -4.13 -10.63
N THR A 83 -8.70 -4.41 -11.80
CA THR A 83 -9.71 -3.56 -12.41
C THR A 83 -11.02 -3.67 -11.64
N ARG A 84 -11.94 -2.72 -11.87
CA ARG A 84 -13.25 -2.73 -11.20
C ARG A 84 -14.03 -4.01 -11.52
N ASP A 85 -13.92 -4.50 -12.75
CA ASP A 85 -14.63 -5.69 -13.21
C ASP A 85 -14.08 -6.98 -12.58
N GLU A 86 -12.76 -7.06 -12.35
CA GLU A 86 -12.13 -8.21 -11.67
C GLU A 86 -12.44 -8.26 -10.16
N TYR A 87 -12.67 -7.12 -9.53
CA TYR A 87 -12.99 -7.06 -8.10
C TYR A 87 -14.41 -7.55 -7.80
N PHE A 88 -15.34 -7.37 -8.73
CA PHE A 88 -16.75 -7.75 -8.60
C PHE A 88 -17.14 -8.96 -9.46
N ALA A 89 -16.17 -9.68 -10.03
CA ALA A 89 -16.46 -10.90 -10.78
C ALA A 89 -17.01 -11.98 -9.83
N GLU A 90 -18.32 -12.25 -9.95
CA GLU A 90 -19.03 -13.34 -9.27
C GLU A 90 -18.63 -14.73 -9.81
#